data_AF-A0A5M3WG01-F1
#
_entry.id   AF-A0A5M3WG01-F1
#
_cell.length_a   1.000
_cell.length_b   1.000
_cell.length_c   1.000
_cell.angle_alpha   90.00
_cell.angle_beta   90.00
_cell.angle_gamma   90.00
#
_symmetry.space_group_name_H-M   'P 1'
#
loop_
_entity.id
_entity.type
_entity.pdbx_description
1 polymer ?
#
loop_
_entity_poly.entity_id
_entity_poly.type
_entity_poly.pdbx_seq_one_letter_code
_entity_poly.pdbx_strand_id
1 'polypeptide(L)'
;MEPGHPSPRRIFANIIQFLRASTWSESEHILIAHPELLEPLAELIMTHIANNPAMTPMIYPGMVSSQAAGLIRMHEALLARCREIGVQGAFAEMTGDRPITS
;
A
#
# COMPACT_ATOMS: atom_id res chain seq x y z
N MET A 1 6.89 -5.62 -26.57
CA MET A 1 6.59 -4.52 -25.62
C MET A 1 5.08 -4.35 -25.69
N GLU A 2 4.34 -4.98 -24.77
CA GLU A 2 2.88 -5.02 -24.83
C GLU A 2 2.31 -3.63 -24.48
N PRO A 3 1.46 -3.04 -25.34
CA PRO A 3 0.88 -1.73 -25.10
C PRO A 3 -0.24 -1.86 -24.05
N GLY A 4 0.09 -1.60 -22.79
CA GLY A 4 -0.90 -1.62 -21.71
C GLY A 4 -0.32 -1.86 -20.32
N HIS A 5 0.90 -2.37 -20.20
CA HIS A 5 1.50 -2.59 -18.89
C HIS A 5 1.96 -1.26 -18.26
N PRO A 6 1.45 -0.91 -17.06
CA PRO A 6 1.83 0.34 -16.42
C PRO A 6 3.34 0.38 -16.16
N SER A 7 3.97 1.50 -16.49
CA SER A 7 5.41 1.64 -16.30
C SER A 7 5.76 1.55 -14.80
N PRO A 8 6.94 1.01 -14.43
CA PRO A 8 7.34 0.87 -13.02
C PRO A 8 7.28 2.18 -12.22
N ARG A 9 7.57 3.32 -12.88
CA ARG A 9 7.44 4.66 -12.27
C ARG A 9 6.00 5.01 -11.87
N ARG A 10 5.01 4.60 -12.65
CA ARG A 10 3.59 4.83 -12.38
C ARG A 10 3.11 3.95 -11.24
N ILE A 11 3.50 2.67 -11.25
CA ILE A 11 3.22 1.74 -10.14
C ILE A 11 3.82 2.28 -8.84
N PHE A 12 5.08 2.73 -8.87
CA PHE A 12 5.71 3.35 -7.71
C PHE A 12 4.91 4.55 -7.19
N ALA A 13 4.51 5.49 -8.06
CA ALA A 13 3.72 6.65 -7.65
C ALA A 13 2.37 6.26 -7.01
N ASN A 14 1.69 5.24 -7.57
CA ASN A 14 0.43 4.73 -7.03
C ASN A 14 0.63 4.02 -5.67
N ILE A 15 1.74 3.29 -5.48
CA ILE A 15 2.12 2.71 -4.17
C ILE A 15 2.32 3.82 -3.14
N ILE A 16 3.00 4.91 -3.49
CA ILE A 16 3.20 6.03 -2.56
C ILE A 16 1.86 6.69 -2.22
N GLN A 17 0.94 6.82 -3.18
CA GLN A 17 -0.41 7.32 -2.91
C GLN A 17 -1.17 6.39 -1.97
N PHE A 18 -1.12 5.08 -2.21
CA PHE A 18 -1.73 4.05 -1.36
C PHE A 18 -1.20 4.10 0.07
N LEU A 19 0.13 4.21 0.26
CA LEU A 19 0.76 4.31 1.57
C LEU A 19 0.39 5.60 2.31
N ARG A 20 0.17 6.69 1.57
CA ARG A 20 -0.16 7.99 2.15
C ARG A 20 -1.67 8.22 2.33
N ALA A 21 -2.49 7.24 1.96
CA ALA A 21 -3.93 7.31 2.14
C ALA A 21 -4.28 7.53 3.62
N SER A 22 -5.18 8.47 3.90
CA SER A 22 -5.48 8.88 5.27
C SER A 22 -6.39 7.87 5.98
N THR A 23 -7.14 7.07 5.20
CA THR A 23 -8.13 6.11 5.69
C THR A 23 -8.05 4.80 4.91
N TRP A 24 -8.49 3.70 5.53
CA TRP A 24 -8.57 2.41 4.85
C TRP A 24 -9.53 2.45 3.66
N SER A 25 -10.63 3.18 3.72
CA SER A 25 -11.54 3.35 2.58
C SER A 25 -10.88 4.09 1.40
N GLU A 26 -9.99 5.05 1.68
CA GLU A 26 -9.19 5.70 0.63
C GLU A 26 -8.17 4.72 0.03
N SER A 27 -7.47 3.94 0.87
CA SER A 27 -6.58 2.87 0.43
C SER A 27 -7.31 1.84 -0.44
N GLU A 28 -8.53 1.46 -0.08
CA GLU A 28 -9.40 0.55 -0.82
C GLU A 28 -9.76 1.11 -2.20
N HIS A 29 -10.22 2.36 -2.26
CA HIS A 29 -10.54 3.03 -3.52
C HIS A 29 -9.32 3.10 -4.46
N ILE A 30 -8.13 3.37 -3.91
CA ILE A 30 -6.88 3.39 -4.69
C ILE A 30 -6.59 2.01 -5.29
N LEU A 31 -6.75 0.93 -4.52
CA LEU A 31 -6.52 -0.43 -5.03
C LEU A 31 -7.54 -0.86 -6.09
N ILE A 32 -8.80 -0.44 -5.96
CA ILE A 32 -9.83 -0.69 -6.98
C ILE A 32 -9.54 0.09 -8.25
N ALA A 33 -9.11 1.35 -8.13
CA ALA A 33 -8.76 2.20 -9.26
C ALA A 33 -7.44 1.79 -9.95
N HIS A 34 -6.55 1.14 -9.21
CA HIS A 34 -5.22 0.74 -9.65
C HIS A 34 -4.97 -0.75 -9.37
N PRO A 35 -5.62 -1.67 -10.12
CA PRO A 35 -5.42 -3.11 -9.95
C PRO A 35 -3.97 -3.53 -10.18
N GLU A 36 -3.17 -2.72 -10.90
CA GLU A 36 -1.73 -2.92 -11.07
C GLU A 36 -0.94 -2.96 -9.76
N LEU A 37 -1.50 -2.46 -8.66
CA LEU A 37 -0.91 -2.53 -7.31
C LEU A 37 -0.95 -3.94 -6.71
N LEU A 38 -1.77 -4.84 -7.25
CA LEU A 38 -1.87 -6.24 -6.84
C LEU A 38 -1.01 -7.16 -7.70
N GLU A 39 -0.40 -6.64 -8.76
CA GLU A 39 0.47 -7.39 -9.66
C GLU A 39 1.84 -7.69 -9.01
N PRO A 40 2.55 -8.74 -9.46
CA PRO A 40 3.84 -9.14 -8.88
C PRO A 40 4.89 -8.02 -8.87
N LEU A 41 4.86 -7.11 -9.85
CA LEU A 41 5.78 -5.98 -9.91
C LEU A 41 5.54 -4.98 -8.77
N ALA A 42 4.28 -4.74 -8.39
CA ALA A 42 3.97 -3.86 -7.27
C ALA A 42 4.38 -4.48 -5.94
N GLU A 43 4.24 -5.79 -5.79
CA GLU A 43 4.74 -6.53 -4.63
C GLU A 43 6.26 -6.38 -4.48
N LEU A 44 7.03 -6.58 -5.56
CA LEU A 44 8.48 -6.39 -5.53
C LEU A 44 8.88 -4.97 -5.11
N ILE A 45 8.18 -3.95 -5.62
CA ILE A 45 8.43 -2.56 -5.25
C ILE A 45 8.07 -2.32 -3.77
N MET A 46 6.94 -2.86 -3.31
CA MET A 46 6.48 -2.72 -1.93
C MET A 46 7.45 -3.37 -0.94
N THR A 47 7.89 -4.59 -1.21
CA THR A 47 8.90 -5.29 -0.42
C THR A 47 10.23 -4.54 -0.45
N HIS A 48 10.61 -3.92 -1.58
CA HIS A 48 11.79 -3.07 -1.63
C HIS A 48 11.65 -1.83 -0.73
N ILE A 49 10.48 -1.19 -0.70
CA ILE A 49 10.17 -0.08 0.23
C ILE A 49 10.25 -0.53 1.68
N ALA A 50 9.61 -1.65 2.04
CA ALA A 50 9.59 -2.18 3.39
C ALA A 50 10.98 -2.54 3.93
N ASN A 51 11.86 -3.04 3.06
CA ASN A 51 13.23 -3.42 3.42
C ASN A 51 14.25 -2.27 3.32
N ASN A 52 13.85 -1.09 2.82
CA ASN A 52 14.74 0.04 2.64
C ASN A 52 14.38 1.20 3.60
N PRO A 53 15.02 1.29 4.79
CA PRO A 53 14.70 2.30 5.78
C PRO A 53 14.98 3.73 5.31
N ALA A 54 15.78 3.92 4.25
CA ALA A 54 16.02 5.24 3.67
C ALA A 54 14.79 5.78 2.90
N MET A 55 13.85 4.91 2.50
CA MET A 55 12.60 5.33 1.85
C MET A 55 11.55 5.80 2.85
N THR A 56 11.58 5.30 4.08
CA THR A 56 10.63 5.65 5.14
C THR A 56 10.46 7.17 5.34
N PRO A 57 11.53 7.97 5.54
CA PRO A 57 11.38 9.43 5.70
C PRO A 57 10.94 10.15 4.42
N MET A 58 11.13 9.56 3.24
CA MET A 58 10.63 10.11 1.98
C MET A 58 9.10 9.93 1.87
N ILE A 59 8.58 8.80 2.36
CA ILE A 59 7.15 8.46 2.29
C ILE A 59 6.36 9.15 3.40
N TYR A 60 6.90 9.14 4.63
CA TYR A 60 6.29 9.74 5.82
C TYR A 60 7.22 10.78 6.46
N PRO A 61 7.36 11.96 5.84
CA PRO A 61 8.20 13.02 6.40
C PRO A 61 7.67 13.48 7.76
N GLY A 62 8.55 13.58 8.75
CA GLY A 62 8.19 14.00 10.11
C GLY A 62 7.60 12.90 11.00
N MET A 63 7.44 11.67 10.50
CA MET A 63 7.04 10.53 11.30
C MET A 63 8.27 9.80 11.89
N VAL A 64 8.12 9.26 13.10
CA VAL A 64 9.18 8.43 13.71
C VAL A 64 9.37 7.15 12.88
N SER A 65 10.63 6.81 12.56
CA SER A 65 10.96 5.70 11.65
C SER A 65 10.33 4.36 12.03
N SER A 66 10.19 4.05 13.33
CA SER A 66 9.55 2.83 13.82
C SER A 66 8.05 2.79 13.52
N GLN A 67 7.35 3.92 13.70
CA GLN A 67 5.93 4.05 13.39
C GLN A 67 5.70 3.93 11.88
N ALA A 68 6.49 4.66 11.09
CA ALA A 68 6.39 4.62 9.64
C ALA A 68 6.72 3.23 9.07
N ALA A 69 7.75 2.55 9.59
CA ALA A 69 8.04 1.16 9.20
C ALA A 69 6.91 0.19 9.58
N GLY A 70 6.24 0.41 10.72
CA GLY A 70 5.05 -0.32 11.11
C GLY A 70 3.91 -0.16 10.11
N LEU A 71 3.61 1.07 9.71
CA LEU A 71 2.58 1.37 8.71
C LEU A 71 2.90 0.74 7.35
N ILE A 72 4.15 0.82 6.89
CA ILE A 72 4.57 0.19 5.63
C ILE A 72 4.33 -1.33 5.67
N ARG A 73 4.69 -2.00 6.77
CA ARG A 73 4.45 -3.45 6.93
C ARG A 73 2.96 -3.79 6.99
N MET A 74 2.13 -2.95 7.62
CA MET A 74 0.68 -3.15 7.60
C MET A 74 0.12 -3.10 6.18
N HIS A 75 0.56 -2.13 5.37
CA HIS A 75 0.15 -2.01 3.97
C HIS A 75 0.66 -3.19 3.12
N GLU A 76 1.87 -3.69 3.37
CA GLU A 76 2.40 -4.87 2.69
C GLU A 76 1.57 -6.12 3.00
N ALA A 77 1.25 -6.36 4.28
CA ALA A 77 0.39 -7.46 4.69
C ALA A 77 -1.03 -7.36 4.10
N LEU A 78 -1.57 -6.15 4.01
CA LEU A 78 -2.86 -5.90 3.38
C LEU A 78 -2.84 -6.23 1.89
N LEU A 79 -1.80 -5.83 1.15
CA LEU A 79 -1.65 -6.16 -0.26
C LEU A 79 -1.56 -7.68 -0.47
N ALA A 80 -0.84 -8.39 0.40
CA ALA A 80 -0.78 -9.85 0.38
C ALA A 80 -2.17 -10.46 0.59
N ARG A 81 -2.95 -9.98 1.57
CA ARG A 81 -4.33 -10.43 1.76
C ARG A 81 -5.25 -10.09 0.60
N CYS A 82 -5.11 -8.90 0.00
CA CYS A 82 -5.89 -8.54 -1.18
C CYS A 82 -5.64 -9.50 -2.36
N ARG A 83 -4.43 -10.06 -2.49
CA ARG A 83 -4.13 -11.08 -3.51
C ARG A 83 -4.76 -12.44 -3.20
N GLU A 84 -4.88 -12.80 -1.93
CA GLU A 84 -5.39 -14.11 -1.51
C GLU A 84 -6.92 -14.19 -1.48
N ILE A 85 -7.60 -13.14 -0.99
CA ILE A 85 -9.06 -13.14 -0.77
C ILE A 85 -9.79 -12.00 -1.51
N GLY A 86 -9.07 -11.22 -2.31
CA GLY A 86 -9.60 -10.04 -3.00
C GLY A 86 -9.60 -8.78 -2.13
N VAL A 87 -9.64 -7.61 -2.77
CA VAL A 87 -9.61 -6.29 -2.10
C VAL A 87 -10.75 -6.15 -1.09
N GLN A 88 -11.99 -6.38 -1.53
CA GLN A 88 -13.18 -6.25 -0.67
C GLN A 88 -13.10 -7.14 0.59
N GLY A 89 -12.63 -8.39 0.43
CA GLY A 89 -12.48 -9.33 1.55
C GLY A 89 -11.40 -8.89 2.54
N ALA A 90 -10.25 -8.45 2.03
CA ALA A 90 -9.13 -8.02 2.88
C ALA A 90 -9.47 -6.75 3.69
N PHE A 91 -10.18 -5.79 3.09
CA PHE A 91 -10.60 -4.59 3.82
C PHE A 91 -11.74 -4.85 4.80
N ALA A 92 -12.64 -5.80 4.51
CA ALA A 92 -13.68 -6.21 5.44
C ALA A 92 -13.09 -6.73 6.78
N GLU A 93 -11.96 -7.44 6.73
CA GLU A 93 -11.21 -7.86 7.92
C GLU A 93 -10.63 -6.68 8.72
N MET A 94 -10.23 -5.59 8.05
CA MET A 94 -9.66 -4.40 8.70
C MET A 94 -10.71 -3.48 9.33
N THR A 95 -11.93 -3.45 8.80
CA THR A 95 -13.05 -2.67 9.36
C THR A 95 -13.49 -3.13 10.75
N GLY A 96 -12.93 -4.21 11.28
CA GLY A 96 -13.05 -4.60 12.68
C GLY A 96 -12.20 -3.76 13.66
N ASP A 97 -11.20 -3.00 13.18
CA ASP A 97 -10.20 -2.34 14.04
C ASP A 97 -9.82 -0.93 13.54
N ARG A 98 -10.68 0.06 13.78
CA ARG A 98 -10.20 1.36 14.27
C ARG A 98 -11.26 2.08 15.10
N PRO A 99 -10.96 2.44 16.36
CA PRO A 99 -11.74 3.42 17.09
C PRO A 99 -11.52 4.80 16.46
N ILE A 100 -12.63 5.48 16.19
CA ILE A 100 -12.71 6.93 16.01
C ILE A 100 -12.03 7.60 17.22
N THR A 101 -10.80 8.07 17.05
CA THR A 101 -10.27 9.08 17.97
C THR A 101 -10.78 10.43 17.50
N SER A 102 -11.86 10.87 18.15
CA SER A 102 -12.19 12.30 18.31
C SER A 102 -11.06 13.05 19.01
#